data_AF-A0A3M7QN12-F1
#
_entry.id   AF-A0A3M7QN12-F1
#
_cell.length_a   1.000
_cell.length_b   1.000
_cell.length_c   1.000
_cell.angle_alpha   90.00
_cell.angle_beta   90.00
_cell.angle_gamma   90.00
#
_symmetry.space_group_name_H-M   'P 1'
#
loop_
_entity.id
_entity.type
_entity.pdbx_description
1 polymer ?
#
loop_
_entity_poly.entity_id
_entity_poly.type
_entity_poly.pdbx_seq_one_letter_code
_entity_poly.pdbx_strand_id
1 'polypeptide(L)'
;MSRGSSIENRSRFTDSLVNVFDSRKKSDLDSVTTDSFNMQSLNDTIEEENLQKNKDNIILNMSKEEFLESIFGPSLHLNDQNVSIKEKIRKVLLSNYLHVAIVVLVILDSLCVTIELIIEAENKNNSHALHVAEEVFKYLGFGILCIFMVEIALKIIFVFNEFRHSKLEILDAIVVVISFIAEIVVLKHDDAISAIVGLIAIFRFWRIIRIVNGFTMTVERRYEGKIDKLKQGMNALIKEIENLKEELSKKEDLLKDV
;
A
#
# COMPACT_ATOMS: atom_id res chain seq x y z
N MET A 1 21.65 17.28 -104.13
CA MET A 1 20.76 17.42 -102.95
C MET A 1 20.82 16.12 -102.16
N SER A 2 20.67 16.18 -100.84
CA SER A 2 20.74 15.06 -99.88
C SER A 2 22.15 14.74 -99.35
N ARG A 3 22.51 15.38 -98.23
CA ARG A 3 23.53 14.90 -97.26
C ARG A 3 23.47 15.60 -95.88
N GLY A 4 22.37 16.31 -95.58
CA GLY A 4 22.19 17.04 -94.31
C GLY A 4 21.42 16.28 -93.22
N SER A 5 20.79 15.14 -93.52
CA SER A 5 19.86 14.46 -92.61
C SER A 5 20.49 13.52 -91.58
N SER A 6 21.79 13.22 -91.68
CA SER A 6 22.45 12.27 -90.76
C SER A 6 22.97 12.91 -89.46
N ILE A 7 23.21 14.22 -89.43
CA ILE A 7 23.81 14.88 -88.26
C ILE A 7 22.73 15.32 -87.25
N GLU A 8 21.56 15.76 -87.73
CA GLU A 8 20.47 16.26 -86.88
C GLU A 8 19.70 15.15 -86.14
N ASN A 9 19.60 13.95 -86.72
CA ASN A 9 18.95 12.82 -86.04
C ASN A 9 19.79 12.23 -84.89
N ARG A 10 21.12 12.43 -84.91
CA ARG A 10 22.00 11.87 -83.88
C ARG A 10 21.99 12.71 -82.61
N SER A 11 21.90 14.04 -82.73
CA SER A 11 21.77 14.95 -81.58
C SER A 11 20.40 14.82 -80.89
N ARG A 12 19.30 14.71 -81.66
CA ARG A 12 17.97 14.49 -81.05
C ARG A 12 17.88 13.22 -80.22
N PHE A 13 18.56 12.15 -80.66
CA PHE A 13 18.52 10.88 -79.94
C PHE A 13 19.34 10.94 -78.64
N THR A 14 20.52 11.59 -78.66
CA THR A 14 21.33 11.77 -77.45
C THR A 14 20.63 12.68 -76.44
N ASP A 15 20.00 13.77 -76.89
CA ASP A 15 19.31 14.72 -76.01
C ASP A 15 18.06 14.09 -75.39
N SER A 16 17.33 13.26 -76.15
CA SER A 16 16.18 12.54 -75.63
C SER A 16 16.56 11.47 -74.60
N LEU A 17 17.70 10.77 -74.79
CA LEU A 17 18.16 9.80 -73.81
C LEU A 17 18.67 10.46 -72.53
N VAL A 18 19.38 11.59 -72.65
CA VAL A 18 19.84 12.37 -71.48
C VAL A 18 18.65 12.88 -70.67
N ASN A 19 17.64 13.46 -71.31
CA ASN A 19 16.44 13.96 -70.60
C ASN A 19 15.62 12.85 -69.92
N VAL A 20 15.52 11.67 -70.53
CA VAL A 20 14.81 10.53 -69.93
C VAL A 20 15.60 9.96 -68.75
N PHE A 21 16.93 9.90 -68.85
CA PHE A 21 17.77 9.41 -67.76
C PHE A 21 17.76 10.36 -66.56
N ASP A 22 17.79 11.66 -66.81
CA ASP A 22 17.76 12.69 -65.76
C ASP A 22 16.38 12.75 -65.06
N SER A 23 15.30 12.56 -65.83
CA SER A 23 13.94 12.52 -65.27
C SER A 23 13.72 11.30 -64.36
N ARG A 24 14.26 10.13 -64.71
CA ARG A 24 14.21 8.95 -63.82
C ARG A 24 15.04 9.14 -62.56
N LYS A 25 16.25 9.68 -62.69
CA LYS A 25 17.12 9.90 -61.53
C LYS A 25 16.50 10.87 -60.53
N LYS A 26 15.79 11.88 -61.02
CA LYS A 26 15.06 12.83 -60.18
C LYS A 26 13.84 12.22 -59.49
N SER A 27 13.02 11.42 -60.22
CA SER A 27 11.89 10.73 -59.58
C SER A 27 12.32 9.75 -58.50
N ASP A 28 13.43 9.04 -58.71
CA ASP A 28 13.97 8.09 -57.73
C ASP A 28 14.53 8.83 -56.50
N LEU A 29 15.21 9.96 -56.69
CA LEU A 29 15.75 10.76 -55.59
C LEU A 29 14.63 11.41 -54.75
N ASP A 30 13.58 11.92 -55.38
CA ASP A 30 12.45 12.55 -54.68
C ASP A 30 11.65 11.49 -53.90
N SER A 31 11.43 10.29 -54.45
CA SER A 31 10.73 9.19 -53.73
C SER A 31 11.49 8.71 -52.49
N VAL A 32 12.81 8.50 -52.60
CA VAL A 32 13.67 8.09 -51.48
C VAL A 32 13.73 9.15 -50.38
N THR A 33 13.76 10.43 -50.77
CA THR A 33 13.80 11.55 -49.81
C THR A 33 12.46 11.67 -49.07
N THR A 34 11.34 11.50 -49.76
CA THR A 34 10.00 11.59 -49.16
C THR A 34 9.71 10.43 -48.20
N ASP A 35 10.13 9.21 -48.55
CA ASP A 35 9.96 8.03 -47.69
C ASP A 35 10.85 8.08 -46.44
N SER A 36 12.08 8.59 -46.57
CA SER A 36 12.98 8.79 -45.43
C SER A 36 12.44 9.82 -44.43
N PHE A 37 11.81 10.90 -44.94
CA PHE A 37 11.24 11.95 -44.10
C PHE A 37 9.99 11.48 -43.34
N ASN A 38 9.15 10.65 -43.98
CA ASN A 38 7.95 10.09 -43.37
C ASN A 38 8.28 9.01 -42.33
N MET A 39 9.31 8.19 -42.57
CA MET A 39 9.82 7.22 -41.60
C MET A 39 10.42 7.90 -40.36
N GLN A 40 11.13 9.02 -40.53
CA GLN A 40 11.69 9.79 -39.41
C GLN A 40 10.57 10.34 -38.51
N SER A 41 9.56 10.98 -39.10
CA SER A 41 8.40 11.54 -38.39
C SER A 41 7.58 10.48 -37.64
N LEU A 42 7.39 9.30 -38.26
CA LEU A 42 6.73 8.17 -37.58
C LEU A 42 7.56 7.64 -36.43
N ASN A 43 8.88 7.56 -36.58
CA ASN A 43 9.76 7.10 -35.51
C ASN A 43 9.77 8.08 -34.33
N ASP A 44 9.77 9.38 -34.61
CA ASP A 44 9.69 10.44 -33.58
C ASP A 44 8.33 10.39 -32.85
N THR A 45 7.24 10.17 -33.57
CA THR A 45 5.89 10.02 -32.98
C THR A 45 5.78 8.78 -32.10
N ILE A 46 6.35 7.65 -32.54
CA ILE A 46 6.39 6.40 -31.77
C ILE A 46 7.28 6.56 -30.53
N GLU A 47 8.38 7.30 -30.64
CA GLU A 47 9.26 7.59 -29.52
C GLU A 47 8.58 8.49 -28.47
N GLU A 48 7.83 9.50 -28.90
CA GLU A 48 7.02 10.35 -28.02
C GLU A 48 5.91 9.55 -27.31
N GLU A 49 5.19 8.66 -28.02
CA GLU A 49 4.16 7.82 -27.41
C GLU A 49 4.74 6.84 -26.37
N ASN A 50 5.90 6.24 -26.67
CA ASN A 50 6.60 5.36 -25.75
C ASN A 50 7.15 6.11 -24.53
N LEU A 51 7.67 7.32 -24.72
CA LEU A 51 8.11 8.18 -23.63
C LEU A 51 6.94 8.56 -22.73
N GLN A 52 5.78 8.86 -23.32
CA GLN A 52 4.58 9.20 -22.57
C GLN A 52 4.07 8.01 -21.77
N LYS A 53 3.97 6.82 -22.38
CA LYS A 53 3.66 5.58 -21.66
C LYS A 53 4.65 5.29 -20.53
N ASN A 54 5.94 5.54 -20.75
CA ASN A 54 6.96 5.33 -19.73
C ASN A 54 6.80 6.33 -18.57
N LYS A 55 6.51 7.61 -18.86
CA LYS A 55 6.22 8.62 -17.84
C LYS A 55 4.98 8.25 -17.02
N ASP A 56 3.91 7.81 -17.67
CA ASP A 56 2.67 7.42 -16.99
C ASP A 56 2.89 6.20 -16.09
N ASN A 57 3.68 5.22 -16.54
CA ASN A 57 4.08 4.07 -15.73
C ASN A 57 4.93 4.47 -14.52
N ILE A 58 5.84 5.43 -14.67
CA ILE A 58 6.67 5.94 -13.58
C ILE A 58 5.82 6.68 -12.54
N ILE A 59 4.88 7.54 -12.97
CA ILE A 59 3.98 8.27 -12.07
C ILE A 59 3.06 7.30 -11.31
N LEU A 60 2.52 6.29 -12.01
CA LEU A 60 1.65 5.28 -11.39
C LEU A 60 2.39 4.44 -10.36
N ASN A 61 3.64 4.06 -10.63
CA ASN A 61 4.47 3.33 -9.67
C ASN A 61 4.86 4.22 -8.48
N MET A 62 5.21 5.49 -8.71
CA MET A 62 5.54 6.44 -7.65
C MET A 62 4.35 6.72 -6.71
N SER A 63 3.16 6.91 -7.27
CA SER A 63 1.93 7.10 -6.48
C SER A 63 1.55 5.84 -5.69
N LYS A 64 1.80 4.64 -6.25
CA LYS A 64 1.61 3.38 -5.52
C LYS A 64 2.57 3.27 -4.35
N GLU A 65 3.86 3.53 -4.54
CA GLU A 65 4.83 3.44 -3.44
C GLU A 65 4.53 4.47 -2.34
N GLU A 66 4.12 5.69 -2.65
CA GLU A 66 3.69 6.69 -1.66
C GLU A 66 2.41 6.27 -0.92
N PHE A 67 1.42 5.75 -1.64
CA PHE A 67 0.21 5.22 -1.04
C PHE A 67 0.54 4.01 -0.14
N LEU A 68 1.39 3.10 -0.60
CA LEU A 68 1.85 1.95 0.15
C LEU A 68 2.65 2.38 1.39
N GLU A 69 3.50 3.39 1.30
CA GLU A 69 4.27 3.90 2.45
C GLU A 69 3.37 4.61 3.47
N SER A 70 2.32 5.30 3.01
CA SER A 70 1.32 5.92 3.88
C SER A 70 0.45 4.90 4.62
N ILE A 71 0.16 3.75 3.98
CA ILE A 71 -0.65 2.68 4.53
C ILE A 71 0.20 1.77 5.42
N PHE A 72 1.37 1.34 4.97
CA PHE A 72 2.21 0.32 5.62
C PHE A 72 3.28 0.93 6.56
N GLY A 73 3.53 2.24 6.50
CA GLY A 73 4.65 2.89 7.18
C GLY A 73 5.98 2.63 6.47
N PRO A 74 7.08 3.25 6.92
CA PRO A 74 8.38 3.12 6.27
C PRO A 74 8.76 1.65 6.19
N SER A 75 8.95 1.18 4.96
CA SER A 75 9.28 -0.21 4.65
C SER A 75 10.47 -0.64 5.49
N LEU A 76 10.24 -1.66 6.33
CA LEU A 76 11.19 -2.16 7.31
C LEU A 76 12.39 -2.78 6.57
N HIS A 77 13.43 -1.99 6.35
CA HIS A 77 14.70 -2.45 5.80
C HIS A 77 15.39 -3.29 6.88
N LEU A 78 15.06 -4.58 6.93
CA LEU A 78 15.64 -5.56 7.85
C LEU A 78 17.08 -5.94 7.44
N ASN A 79 17.96 -4.94 7.25
CA ASN A 79 19.37 -5.19 6.94
C ASN A 79 20.27 -5.25 8.18
N ASP A 80 19.74 -5.72 9.31
CA ASP A 80 20.55 -5.92 10.51
C ASP A 80 20.61 -7.42 10.86
N GLN A 81 21.75 -8.02 10.53
CA GLN A 81 22.04 -9.46 10.60
C GLN A 81 22.44 -9.93 12.00
N ASN A 82 22.37 -9.10 13.05
CA ASN A 82 22.88 -9.49 14.37
C ASN A 82 21.98 -9.15 15.58
N VAL A 83 20.66 -9.08 15.40
CA VAL A 83 19.70 -8.86 16.50
C VAL A 83 18.85 -10.10 16.73
N SER A 84 18.81 -10.55 17.99
CA SER A 84 18.08 -11.73 18.46
C SER A 84 16.63 -11.75 17.93
N ILE A 85 16.11 -12.92 17.53
CA ILE A 85 14.75 -13.08 16.95
C ILE A 85 13.69 -12.38 17.82
N LYS A 86 13.90 -12.38 19.13
CA LYS A 86 13.08 -11.71 20.12
C LYS A 86 13.03 -10.18 19.95
N GLU A 87 14.15 -9.54 19.59
CA GLU A 87 14.25 -8.10 19.30
C GLU A 87 13.62 -7.74 17.95
N LYS A 88 13.80 -8.59 16.93
CA LYS A 88 13.15 -8.43 15.62
C LYS A 88 11.63 -8.54 15.73
N ILE A 89 11.14 -9.59 16.41
CA ILE A 89 9.71 -9.75 16.70
C ILE A 89 9.23 -8.56 17.51
N ARG A 90 9.93 -8.13 18.57
CA ARG A 90 9.53 -6.96 19.36
C ARG A 90 9.41 -5.68 18.54
N LYS A 91 10.36 -5.40 17.64
CA LYS A 91 10.30 -4.23 16.73
C LYS A 91 9.15 -4.33 15.72
N VAL A 92 8.91 -5.50 15.15
CA VAL A 92 7.79 -5.75 14.23
C VAL A 92 6.45 -5.66 14.98
N LEU A 93 6.39 -6.16 16.21
CA LEU A 93 5.21 -6.19 17.07
C LEU A 93 4.84 -4.80 17.63
N LEU A 94 5.83 -3.92 17.85
CA LEU A 94 5.62 -2.53 18.27
C LEU A 94 5.32 -1.56 17.12
N SER A 95 5.43 -2.01 15.87
CA SER A 95 5.33 -1.15 14.69
C SER A 95 3.89 -1.01 14.18
N ASN A 96 3.66 0.03 13.34
CA ASN A 96 2.41 0.24 12.59
C ASN A 96 1.99 -1.00 11.80
N TYR A 97 2.93 -1.87 11.43
CA TYR A 97 2.67 -3.11 10.71
C TYR A 97 1.59 -3.99 11.35
N LEU A 98 1.57 -4.15 12.68
CA LEU A 98 0.51 -4.95 13.31
C LEU A 98 -0.84 -4.23 13.40
N HIS A 99 -0.88 -2.90 13.33
CA HIS A 99 -2.15 -2.18 13.21
C HIS A 99 -2.71 -2.34 11.80
N VAL A 100 -1.86 -2.15 10.80
CA VAL A 100 -2.21 -2.32 9.39
C VAL A 100 -2.62 -3.76 9.10
N ALA A 101 -1.89 -4.75 9.63
CA ALA A 101 -2.24 -6.16 9.53
C ALA A 101 -3.66 -6.42 10.08
N ILE A 102 -3.96 -6.01 11.31
CA ILE A 102 -5.31 -6.20 11.88
C ILE A 102 -6.39 -5.50 11.05
N VAL A 103 -6.14 -4.28 10.55
CA VAL A 103 -7.11 -3.54 9.74
C VAL A 103 -7.37 -4.26 8.41
N VAL A 104 -6.32 -4.68 7.69
CA VAL A 104 -6.44 -5.45 6.45
C VAL A 104 -7.15 -6.78 6.70
N LEU A 105 -6.81 -7.47 7.79
CA LEU A 105 -7.43 -8.73 8.17
C LEU A 105 -8.92 -8.55 8.52
N VAL A 106 -9.34 -7.46 9.16
CA VAL A 106 -10.76 -7.19 9.46
C VAL A 106 -11.56 -6.89 8.19
N ILE A 107 -10.96 -6.23 7.19
CA ILE A 107 -11.59 -6.02 5.89
C ILE A 107 -11.74 -7.36 5.15
N LEU A 108 -10.72 -8.22 5.19
CA LEU A 108 -10.79 -9.54 4.57
C LEU A 108 -11.83 -10.43 5.28
N ASP A 109 -11.88 -10.38 6.61
CA ASP A 109 -12.86 -11.08 7.45
C ASP A 109 -14.31 -10.70 7.10
N SER A 110 -14.58 -9.41 6.94
CA SER A 110 -15.92 -8.93 6.56
C SER A 110 -16.30 -9.35 5.13
N LEU A 111 -15.34 -9.36 4.20
CA LEU A 111 -15.57 -9.86 2.84
C LEU A 111 -15.85 -11.37 2.82
N CYS A 112 -15.06 -12.17 3.55
CA CYS A 112 -15.28 -13.62 3.66
C CYS A 112 -16.65 -13.96 4.24
N VAL A 113 -17.05 -13.31 5.34
CA VAL A 113 -18.40 -13.48 5.92
C VAL A 113 -19.49 -13.08 4.95
N THR A 114 -19.30 -11.98 4.22
CA THR A 114 -20.30 -11.53 3.25
C THR A 114 -20.47 -12.56 2.14
N ILE A 115 -19.37 -13.15 1.65
CA ILE A 115 -19.41 -14.21 0.64
C ILE A 115 -20.09 -15.46 1.20
N GLU A 116 -19.76 -15.87 2.41
CA GLU A 116 -20.37 -17.02 3.09
C GLU A 116 -21.90 -16.85 3.24
N LEU A 117 -22.35 -15.67 3.69
CA LEU A 117 -23.79 -15.36 3.82
C LEU A 117 -24.53 -15.32 2.49
N ILE A 118 -23.88 -14.84 1.41
CA ILE A 118 -24.46 -14.83 0.07
C ILE A 118 -24.64 -16.27 -0.44
N ILE A 119 -23.63 -17.12 -0.28
CA ILE A 119 -23.67 -18.53 -0.72
C ILE A 119 -24.78 -19.28 0.04
N GLU A 120 -24.86 -19.11 1.36
CA GLU A 120 -25.91 -19.70 2.21
C GLU A 120 -27.31 -19.25 1.76
N ALA A 121 -27.47 -17.96 1.44
CA ALA A 121 -28.75 -17.41 0.97
C ALA A 121 -29.17 -17.97 -0.41
N GLU A 122 -28.21 -18.19 -1.30
CA GLU A 122 -28.46 -18.71 -2.65
C GLU A 122 -28.71 -20.23 -2.64
N ASN A 123 -27.99 -20.98 -1.79
CA ASN A 123 -28.16 -22.42 -1.64
C ASN A 123 -29.58 -22.80 -1.16
N LYS A 124 -30.17 -21.98 -0.28
CA LYS A 124 -31.59 -22.13 0.13
C LYS A 124 -32.57 -22.14 -1.06
N ASN A 125 -32.18 -21.58 -2.21
CA ASN A 125 -33.01 -21.46 -3.40
C ASN A 125 -32.71 -22.52 -4.49
N ASN A 126 -31.54 -23.19 -4.45
CA ASN A 126 -31.07 -24.13 -5.48
C ASN A 126 -30.53 -25.44 -4.87
N SER A 127 -31.33 -26.51 -4.88
CA SER A 127 -31.23 -27.60 -3.89
C SER A 127 -30.15 -28.69 -4.03
N HIS A 128 -29.31 -28.75 -5.08
CA HIS A 128 -28.43 -29.94 -5.24
C HIS A 128 -27.00 -29.73 -5.77
N ALA A 129 -26.68 -28.59 -6.40
CA ALA A 129 -25.34 -28.40 -7.00
C ALA A 129 -24.36 -27.59 -6.15
N LEU A 130 -24.84 -26.84 -5.15
CA LEU A 130 -24.03 -25.86 -4.41
C LEU A 130 -23.57 -26.32 -3.02
N HIS A 131 -24.11 -27.42 -2.50
CA HIS A 131 -23.82 -27.91 -1.15
C HIS A 131 -22.33 -28.20 -0.90
N VAL A 132 -21.61 -28.73 -1.89
CA VAL A 132 -20.18 -29.03 -1.75
C VAL A 132 -19.34 -27.75 -1.75
N ALA A 133 -19.71 -26.76 -2.56
CA ALA A 133 -18.99 -25.49 -2.61
C ALA A 133 -19.21 -24.69 -1.32
N GLU A 134 -20.44 -24.62 -0.84
CA GLU A 134 -20.82 -23.98 0.42
C GLU A 134 -20.04 -24.53 1.62
N GLU A 135 -19.95 -25.85 1.75
CA GLU A 135 -19.23 -26.49 2.86
C GLU A 135 -17.74 -26.13 2.84
N VAL A 136 -17.10 -26.15 1.67
CA VAL A 136 -15.69 -25.76 1.52
C VAL A 136 -15.46 -24.29 1.84
N PHE A 137 -16.34 -23.39 1.37
CA PHE A 137 -16.22 -21.95 1.64
C PHE A 137 -16.42 -21.62 3.12
N LYS A 138 -17.34 -22.32 3.80
CA LYS A 138 -17.56 -22.21 5.25
C LYS A 138 -16.33 -22.62 6.05
N TYR A 139 -15.71 -23.77 5.75
CA TYR A 139 -14.48 -24.20 6.43
C TYR A 139 -13.27 -23.32 6.09
N LEU A 140 -13.16 -22.81 4.86
CA LEU A 140 -12.10 -21.86 4.48
C LEU A 140 -12.24 -20.52 5.21
N GLY A 141 -13.46 -19.99 5.33
CA GLY A 141 -13.79 -18.80 6.11
C GLY A 141 -13.46 -18.97 7.59
N PHE A 142 -13.74 -20.15 8.16
CA PHE A 142 -13.32 -20.48 9.52
C PHE A 142 -11.80 -20.62 9.68
N GLY A 143 -11.12 -21.18 8.68
CA GLY A 143 -9.66 -21.33 8.69
C GLY A 143 -8.93 -19.98 8.77
N ILE A 144 -9.36 -18.99 7.99
CA ILE A 144 -8.79 -17.64 8.03
C ILE A 144 -9.04 -16.95 9.39
N LEU A 145 -10.20 -17.20 10.01
CA LEU A 145 -10.53 -16.76 11.37
C LEU A 145 -9.62 -17.35 12.44
N CYS A 146 -9.27 -18.64 12.33
CA CYS A 146 -8.32 -19.26 13.25
C CYS A 146 -6.93 -18.63 13.18
N ILE A 147 -6.45 -18.32 11.97
CA ILE A 147 -5.16 -17.62 11.78
C ILE A 147 -5.21 -16.24 12.46
N PHE A 148 -6.31 -15.50 12.28
CA PHE A 148 -6.55 -14.21 12.95
C PHE A 148 -6.52 -14.32 14.48
N MET A 149 -7.10 -15.37 15.05
CA MET A 149 -7.10 -15.58 16.50
C MET A 149 -5.70 -15.82 17.07
N VAL A 150 -4.85 -16.54 16.35
CA VAL A 150 -3.46 -16.75 16.74
C VAL A 150 -2.69 -15.43 16.75
N GLU A 151 -2.82 -14.62 15.71
CA GLU A 151 -2.15 -13.32 15.60
C GLU A 151 -2.56 -12.35 16.71
N ILE A 152 -3.86 -12.36 17.07
CA ILE A 152 -4.38 -11.58 18.19
C ILE A 152 -3.94 -12.11 19.54
N ALA A 153 -3.94 -13.43 19.74
CA ALA A 153 -3.50 -14.04 20.99
C ALA A 153 -2.02 -13.71 21.24
N LEU A 154 -1.18 -13.76 20.21
CA LEU A 154 0.22 -13.35 20.28
C LEU A 154 0.35 -11.87 20.69
N LYS A 155 -0.49 -11.00 20.12
CA LYS A 155 -0.51 -9.57 20.45
C LYS A 155 -0.94 -9.33 21.90
N ILE A 156 -1.98 -10.01 22.38
CA ILE A 156 -2.41 -9.95 23.77
C ILE A 156 -1.28 -10.42 24.69
N ILE A 157 -0.72 -11.61 24.48
CA ILE A 157 0.28 -12.20 25.39
C ILE A 157 1.52 -11.30 25.52
N PHE A 158 2.00 -10.71 24.42
CA PHE A 158 3.17 -9.84 24.45
C PHE A 158 2.89 -8.42 24.98
N VAL A 159 1.72 -7.83 24.67
CA VAL A 159 1.37 -6.46 25.10
C VAL A 159 0.89 -6.43 26.55
N PHE A 160 0.19 -7.47 27.00
CA PHE A 160 -0.41 -7.58 28.32
C PHE A 160 0.63 -7.77 29.43
N ASN A 161 1.81 -8.33 29.11
CA ASN A 161 2.87 -8.54 30.09
C ASN A 161 3.52 -7.22 30.59
N GLU A 162 3.35 -6.10 29.88
CA GLU A 162 3.89 -4.78 30.29
C GLU A 162 2.85 -3.87 30.99
N PHE A 163 1.52 -4.10 30.87
CA PHE A 163 0.48 -3.12 31.26
C PHE A 163 -0.59 -3.65 32.22
N ARG A 164 -0.16 -4.22 33.35
CA ARG A 164 -1.02 -4.92 34.31
C ARG A 164 -1.94 -4.03 35.19
N HIS A 165 -2.38 -2.84 34.74
CA HIS A 165 -3.08 -1.86 35.60
C HIS A 165 -4.38 -1.22 35.04
N SER A 166 -4.76 -1.40 33.77
CA SER A 166 -6.02 -0.85 33.25
C SER A 166 -7.14 -1.90 33.30
N LYS A 167 -8.30 -1.56 33.90
CA LYS A 167 -9.41 -2.50 34.11
C LYS A 167 -10.26 -2.74 32.84
N LEU A 168 -10.24 -1.79 31.89
CA LEU A 168 -11.08 -1.81 30.68
C LEU A 168 -10.52 -2.76 29.60
N GLU A 169 -9.19 -2.93 29.55
CA GLU A 169 -8.56 -3.88 28.61
C GLU A 169 -8.88 -5.34 28.93
N ILE A 170 -8.92 -5.69 30.22
CA ILE A 170 -9.19 -7.05 30.67
C ILE A 170 -10.63 -7.46 30.29
N LEU A 171 -11.57 -6.52 30.38
CA LEU A 171 -12.97 -6.77 30.00
C LEU A 171 -13.11 -6.99 28.49
N ASP A 172 -12.46 -6.20 27.64
CA ASP A 172 -12.46 -6.42 26.19
C ASP A 172 -11.85 -7.78 25.82
N ALA A 173 -10.74 -8.17 26.47
CA ALA A 173 -10.12 -9.47 26.25
C ALA A 173 -11.06 -10.63 26.61
N ILE A 174 -11.79 -10.53 27.72
CA ILE A 174 -12.79 -11.54 28.12
C ILE A 174 -13.93 -11.63 27.09
N VAL A 175 -14.45 -10.48 26.63
CA VAL A 175 -15.54 -10.42 25.67
C VAL A 175 -15.17 -11.09 24.33
N VAL A 176 -13.92 -10.89 23.88
CA VAL A 176 -13.37 -11.55 22.67
C VAL A 176 -13.21 -13.05 22.84
N VAL A 177 -12.79 -13.52 24.02
CA VAL A 177 -12.64 -14.96 24.27
C VAL A 177 -14.00 -15.66 24.29
N ILE A 178 -15.00 -15.07 24.93
CA ILE A 178 -16.37 -15.63 24.97
C ILE A 178 -16.97 -15.76 23.58
N SER A 179 -16.73 -14.78 22.72
CA SER A 179 -17.25 -14.80 21.35
C SER A 179 -16.50 -15.72 20.42
N PHE A 180 -15.21 -15.93 20.62
CA PHE A 180 -14.50 -17.01 19.93
C PHE A 180 -15.06 -18.39 20.28
N ILE A 181 -15.38 -18.61 21.57
CA ILE A 181 -16.04 -19.84 21.99
C ILE A 181 -17.41 -19.96 21.31
N ALA A 182 -18.17 -18.86 21.21
CA ALA A 182 -19.45 -18.84 20.50
C ALA A 182 -19.30 -19.15 18.99
N GLU A 183 -18.28 -18.62 18.32
CA GLU A 183 -17.95 -18.95 16.92
C GLU A 183 -17.66 -20.45 16.74
N ILE A 184 -16.89 -21.08 17.65
CA ILE A 184 -16.63 -22.53 17.62
C ILE A 184 -17.91 -23.36 17.85
N VAL A 185 -18.75 -22.93 18.80
CA VAL A 185 -19.98 -23.66 19.13
C VAL A 185 -20.95 -23.65 17.93
N VAL A 186 -21.03 -22.53 17.20
CA VAL A 186 -21.88 -22.43 16.00
C VAL A 186 -21.35 -23.28 14.86
N LEU A 187 -20.03 -23.37 14.66
CA LEU A 187 -19.45 -24.29 13.66
C LEU A 187 -19.83 -25.76 13.92
N LYS A 188 -20.07 -26.15 15.18
CA LYS A 188 -20.39 -27.53 15.56
C LYS A 188 -21.89 -27.85 15.57
N HIS A 189 -22.76 -26.86 15.56
CA HIS A 189 -24.20 -27.04 15.69
C HIS A 189 -24.93 -26.37 14.52
N ASP A 190 -25.02 -27.10 13.40
CA ASP A 190 -25.56 -26.59 12.13
C ASP A 190 -27.08 -26.32 12.15
N ASP A 191 -27.88 -27.14 12.85
CA ASP A 191 -29.33 -27.12 12.61
C ASP A 191 -30.17 -26.29 13.60
N ALA A 192 -29.64 -25.97 14.78
CA ALA A 192 -30.46 -25.40 15.85
C ALA A 192 -30.38 -23.86 15.95
N ILE A 193 -29.52 -23.21 15.16
CA ILE A 193 -29.02 -21.89 15.56
C ILE A 193 -28.88 -20.85 14.44
N SER A 194 -29.77 -20.87 13.45
CA SER A 194 -29.88 -19.80 12.43
C SER A 194 -29.95 -18.39 13.05
N ALA A 195 -30.61 -18.24 14.22
CA ALA A 195 -30.70 -16.97 14.93
C ALA A 195 -29.36 -16.46 15.51
N ILE A 196 -28.44 -17.36 15.88
CA ILE A 196 -27.13 -16.95 16.43
C ILE A 196 -26.14 -16.63 15.31
N VAL A 197 -26.32 -17.16 14.09
CA VAL A 197 -25.52 -16.76 12.92
C VAL A 197 -25.58 -15.24 12.72
N GLY A 198 -26.78 -14.66 12.77
CA GLY A 198 -26.97 -13.19 12.71
C GLY A 198 -26.38 -12.46 13.94
N LEU A 199 -26.46 -13.07 15.12
CA LEU A 199 -25.88 -12.51 16.35
C LEU A 199 -24.34 -12.47 16.29
N ILE A 200 -23.70 -13.47 15.68
CA ILE A 200 -22.24 -13.52 15.48
C ILE A 200 -21.80 -12.50 14.43
N ALA A 201 -22.57 -12.30 13.36
CA ALA A 201 -22.33 -11.21 12.42
C ALA A 201 -22.33 -9.85 13.13
N ILE A 202 -23.27 -9.64 14.07
CA ILE A 202 -23.28 -8.42 14.91
C ILE A 202 -22.09 -8.39 15.85
N PHE A 203 -21.74 -9.53 16.45
CA PHE A 203 -20.57 -9.64 17.32
C PHE A 203 -19.29 -9.29 16.56
N ARG A 204 -19.21 -9.48 15.24
CA ARG A 204 -18.04 -9.01 14.45
C ARG A 204 -17.91 -7.50 14.41
N PHE A 205 -18.97 -6.72 14.56
CA PHE A 205 -18.86 -5.26 14.75
C PHE A 205 -18.15 -4.90 16.06
N TRP A 206 -18.10 -5.81 17.05
CA TRP A 206 -17.23 -5.66 18.22
C TRP A 206 -15.78 -5.44 17.79
N ARG A 207 -15.34 -6.04 16.67
CA ARG A 207 -14.01 -5.84 16.12
C ARG A 207 -13.72 -4.36 15.82
N ILE A 208 -14.72 -3.56 15.45
CA ILE A 208 -14.57 -2.11 15.26
C ILE A 208 -14.27 -1.41 16.59
N ILE A 209 -15.06 -1.71 17.63
CA ILE A 209 -14.85 -1.15 18.98
C ILE A 209 -13.46 -1.52 19.50
N ARG A 210 -13.05 -2.77 19.28
CA ARG A 210 -11.72 -3.25 19.65
C ARG A 210 -10.59 -2.59 18.87
N ILE A 211 -10.76 -2.36 17.55
CA ILE A 211 -9.81 -1.60 16.74
C ILE A 211 -9.63 -0.20 17.32
N VAL A 212 -10.72 0.47 17.70
CA VAL A 212 -10.68 1.80 18.32
C VAL A 212 -9.97 1.76 19.66
N ASN A 213 -10.27 0.79 20.52
CA ASN A 213 -9.58 0.62 21.82
C ASN A 213 -8.07 0.41 21.62
N GLY A 214 -7.67 -0.47 20.68
CA GLY A 214 -6.27 -0.71 20.36
C GLY A 214 -5.56 0.50 19.74
N PHE A 215 -6.27 1.30 18.94
CA PHE A 215 -5.76 2.56 18.40
C PHE A 215 -5.56 3.60 19.51
N THR A 216 -6.55 3.80 20.38
CA THR A 216 -6.46 4.72 21.52
C THR A 216 -5.23 4.44 22.38
N MET A 217 -4.96 3.18 22.70
CA MET A 217 -3.75 2.80 23.46
C MET A 217 -2.43 3.14 22.74
N THR A 218 -2.40 2.95 21.42
CA THR A 218 -1.21 3.23 20.60
C THR A 218 -0.97 4.73 20.49
N VAL A 219 -2.06 5.47 20.39
CA VAL A 219 -2.10 6.92 20.34
C VAL A 219 -1.69 7.51 21.68
N GLU A 220 -2.16 6.96 22.80
CA GLU A 220 -1.78 7.35 24.16
C GLU A 220 -0.27 7.14 24.40
N ARG A 221 0.28 5.97 23.99
CA ARG A 221 1.75 5.76 23.98
C ARG A 221 2.51 6.72 23.06
N ARG A 222 1.92 7.14 21.93
CA ARG A 222 2.54 8.12 21.02
C ARG A 222 2.48 9.55 21.54
N TYR A 223 1.46 9.90 22.30
CA TYR A 223 1.32 11.21 22.91
C TYR A 223 2.30 11.39 24.06
N GLU A 224 2.50 10.38 24.90
CA GLU A 224 3.50 10.44 25.98
C GLU A 224 4.92 10.69 25.43
N GLY A 225 5.32 9.99 24.36
CA GLY A 225 6.66 10.19 23.75
C GLY A 225 6.88 11.55 23.09
N LYS A 226 5.82 12.24 22.64
CA LYS A 226 5.91 13.61 22.08
C LYS A 226 5.82 14.68 23.17
N ILE A 227 4.98 14.47 24.18
CA ILE A 227 4.84 15.36 25.34
C ILE A 227 6.14 15.37 26.16
N ASP A 228 6.82 14.25 26.31
CA ASP A 228 8.10 14.18 27.02
C ASP A 228 9.23 14.92 26.30
N LYS A 229 9.30 14.86 24.98
CA LYS A 229 10.27 15.63 24.20
C LYS A 229 10.01 17.14 24.30
N LEU A 230 8.73 17.54 24.32
CA LEU A 230 8.34 18.94 24.46
C LEU A 230 8.61 19.46 25.89
N LYS A 231 8.35 18.65 26.93
CA LYS A 231 8.70 18.94 28.33
C LYS A 231 10.21 19.04 28.55
N GLN A 232 11.00 18.18 27.90
CA GLN A 232 12.46 18.21 27.99
C GLN A 232 13.03 19.50 27.37
N GLY A 233 12.51 19.94 26.22
CA GLY A 233 12.89 21.22 25.61
C GLY A 233 12.53 22.42 26.51
N MET A 234 11.33 22.43 27.08
CA MET A 234 10.89 23.50 27.99
C MET A 234 11.75 23.57 29.26
N ASN A 235 12.09 22.42 29.85
CA ASN A 235 12.98 22.36 31.02
C ASN A 235 14.42 22.78 30.70
N ALA A 236 14.91 22.53 29.48
CA ALA A 236 16.23 22.99 29.05
C ALA A 236 16.27 24.53 28.91
N LEU A 237 15.23 25.14 28.33
CA LEU A 237 15.12 26.60 28.26
C LEU A 237 14.96 27.25 29.64
N ILE A 238 14.21 26.64 30.55
CA ILE A 238 14.05 27.17 31.93
C ILE A 238 15.40 27.20 32.65
N LYS A 239 16.22 26.15 32.50
CA LYS A 239 17.59 26.12 33.06
C LYS A 239 18.48 27.21 32.49
N GLU A 240 18.34 27.53 31.20
CA GLU A 240 19.16 28.54 30.55
C GLU A 240 18.80 29.96 31.04
N ILE A 241 17.51 30.25 31.23
CA ILE A 241 17.04 31.50 31.85
C ILE A 241 17.54 31.62 33.29
N GLU A 242 17.50 30.53 34.06
CA GLU A 242 17.95 30.50 35.45
C GLU A 242 19.45 30.79 35.55
N ASN A 243 20.26 30.18 34.69
CA ASN A 243 21.71 30.41 34.63
C ASN A 243 22.07 31.85 34.20
N LEU A 244 21.37 32.39 33.20
CA LEU A 244 21.54 33.79 32.76
C LEU A 244 21.16 34.80 33.85
N LYS A 245 20.10 34.51 34.62
CA LYS A 245 19.66 35.36 35.74
C LYS A 245 20.68 35.33 36.87
N GLU A 246 21.31 34.19 37.12
CA GLU A 246 22.38 34.03 38.11
C GLU A 246 23.65 34.78 37.71
N GLU A 247 24.02 34.77 36.42
CA GLU A 247 25.12 35.58 35.89
C GLU A 247 24.86 37.09 35.99
N LEU A 248 23.62 37.52 35.73
CA LEU A 248 23.22 38.91 35.87
C LEU A 248 23.28 39.38 37.33
N SER A 249 22.80 38.55 38.26
CA SER A 249 22.88 38.81 39.71
C SER A 249 24.33 38.95 40.18
N LYS A 250 25.22 38.05 39.76
CA LYS A 250 26.65 38.14 40.11
C LYS A 250 27.29 39.42 39.58
N LYS A 251 26.91 39.85 38.38
CA LYS A 251 27.41 41.10 37.80
C LYS A 251 26.86 42.35 38.50
N GLU A 252 25.60 42.32 38.96
CA GLU A 252 25.03 43.41 39.77
C GLU A 252 25.69 43.55 41.13
N ASP A 253 26.03 42.45 41.80
CA ASP A 253 26.71 42.49 43.10
C ASP A 253 28.15 43.01 42.96
N LEU A 254 28.86 42.60 41.91
CA LEU A 254 30.19 43.14 41.59
C LEU A 254 30.19 44.63 41.26
N LEU A 255 29.08 45.18 40.77
CA LEU A 255 28.92 46.61 40.50
C LEU A 255 28.53 47.43 41.75
N LYS A 256 28.03 46.78 42.81
CA LYS A 256 27.69 47.44 44.09
C LYS A 256 28.85 47.51 45.06
N ASP A 257 29.85 46.65 44.89
CA ASP A 257 31.05 46.57 45.73
C ASP A 257 32.20 47.51 45.26
N VAL A 258 31.99 48.29 44.19
CA VAL A 258 32.93 49.31 43.66
C VAL A 258 32.43 50.71 44.00
#